data_AF-A0A101PDC8-F1
#
_entry.id   AF-A0A101PDC8-F1
#
_cell.length_a   1.000
_cell.length_b   1.000
_cell.length_c   1.000
_cell.angle_alpha   90.00
_cell.angle_beta   90.00
_cell.angle_gamma   90.00
#
_symmetry.space_group_name_H-M   'P 1'
#
loop_
_entity.id
_entity.type
_entity.pdbx_description
1 polymer ?
#
loop_
_entity_poly.entity_id
_entity_poly.type
_entity_poly.pdbx_seq_one_letter_code
_entity_poly.pdbx_strand_id
1 'polypeptide(L)'
;MTEPTPKDLIHLADQDGNRCIVRVTGRSRPGVLTGHDILRADVLASASFVDARLDLSIFPHDLDSWEQELSNLVPGRTAGIGGDRGPNLDIHMHEDGRLSILVNDPDRLTAALGIRPQEEWIAEHRGRLEQVRLAWPSEVVETAPGAYEWSPSRGR
;
A
#
# COMPACT_ATOMS: atom_id res chain seq x y z
N MET A 1 19.17 14.00 -6.48
CA MET A 1 18.39 12.87 -7.02
C MET A 1 16.97 13.37 -7.17
N THR A 2 16.41 13.33 -8.36
CA THR A 2 15.00 13.67 -8.59
C THR A 2 14.16 12.62 -7.88
N GLU A 3 13.13 13.02 -7.12
CA GLU A 3 12.23 12.03 -6.50
C GLU A 3 11.58 11.17 -7.60
N PRO A 4 11.45 9.85 -7.40
CA PRO A 4 10.78 8.99 -8.37
C PRO A 4 9.35 9.46 -8.62
N THR A 5 8.88 9.30 -9.86
CA THR A 5 7.47 9.55 -10.18
C THR A 5 6.57 8.68 -9.29
N PRO A 6 5.49 9.21 -8.71
CA PRO A 6 4.58 8.45 -7.87
C PRO A 6 4.11 7.15 -8.53
N LYS A 7 4.00 6.08 -7.74
CA LYS A 7 3.58 4.75 -8.20
C LYS A 7 2.38 4.26 -7.40
N ASP A 8 1.43 3.66 -8.09
CA ASP A 8 0.30 3.00 -7.44
C ASP A 8 0.76 1.62 -6.97
N LEU A 9 0.70 1.38 -5.66
CA LEU A 9 0.87 0.06 -5.06
C LEU A 9 -0.42 -0.76 -5.18
N ILE A 10 -1.55 -0.13 -4.88
CA ILE A 10 -2.90 -0.70 -5.01
C ILE A 10 -3.67 0.19 -5.96
N HIS A 11 -4.38 -0.41 -6.91
CA HIS A 11 -5.28 0.29 -7.81
C HIS A 11 -6.49 -0.58 -8.09
N LEU A 12 -7.59 -0.30 -7.41
CA LEU A 12 -8.87 -0.97 -7.62
C LEU A 12 -9.87 0.06 -8.13
N ALA A 13 -10.55 -0.27 -9.22
CA ALA A 13 -11.61 0.55 -9.78
C ALA A 13 -12.64 -0.33 -10.51
N ASP A 14 -13.90 0.06 -10.46
CA ASP A 14 -14.98 -0.59 -11.20
C ASP A 14 -15.67 0.35 -12.19
N GLN A 15 -16.62 -0.20 -12.95
CA GLN A 15 -17.41 0.53 -13.94
C GLN A 15 -18.45 1.46 -13.31
N ASP A 16 -18.79 1.22 -12.04
CA ASP A 16 -19.76 2.03 -11.28
C ASP A 16 -19.10 3.32 -10.71
N GLY A 17 -17.79 3.48 -10.94
CA GLY A 17 -17.01 4.66 -10.54
C GLY A 17 -16.43 4.56 -9.13
N ASN A 18 -16.57 3.42 -8.45
CA ASN A 18 -15.89 3.18 -7.18
C ASN A 18 -14.41 2.95 -7.46
N ARG A 19 -13.55 3.62 -6.70
CA ARG A 19 -12.10 3.47 -6.79
C ARG A 19 -11.45 3.50 -5.42
N CYS A 20 -10.38 2.73 -5.28
CA CYS A 20 -9.47 2.81 -4.17
C CYS A 20 -8.04 2.62 -4.65
N ILE A 21 -7.21 3.65 -4.46
CA ILE A 21 -5.82 3.68 -4.91
C ILE A 21 -4.93 3.94 -3.70
N VAL A 22 -3.87 3.15 -3.55
CA VAL A 22 -2.76 3.46 -2.63
C VAL A 22 -1.57 3.87 -3.48
N ARG A 23 -1.24 5.16 -3.45
CA ARG A 23 -0.19 5.76 -4.28
C ARG A 23 1.02 6.15 -3.44
N VAL A 24 2.16 5.49 -3.65
CA VAL A 24 3.43 5.87 -3.06
C VAL A 24 3.94 7.14 -3.74
N THR A 25 4.22 8.17 -2.93
CA THR A 25 4.61 9.50 -3.38
C THR A 25 6.06 9.85 -3.05
N GLY A 26 6.70 9.14 -2.11
CA GLY A 26 8.09 9.40 -1.75
C GLY A 26 8.52 8.71 -0.46
N ARG A 27 9.66 9.13 0.10
CA ARG A 27 10.14 8.72 1.43
C ARG A 27 9.67 9.71 2.49
N SER A 28 9.30 9.23 3.68
CA SER A 28 8.80 10.07 4.78
C SER A 28 9.91 10.93 5.40
N ARG A 29 11.10 10.35 5.62
CA ARG A 29 12.24 11.04 6.25
C ARG A 29 13.55 10.73 5.51
N PRO A 30 13.74 11.25 4.28
CA PRO A 30 14.96 11.01 3.52
C PRO A 30 16.20 11.48 4.30
N GLY A 31 17.27 10.70 4.25
CA GLY A 31 18.51 10.91 5.01
C GLY A 31 18.50 10.51 6.49
N VAL A 32 17.34 10.23 7.12
CA VAL A 32 17.28 9.77 8.51
C VAL A 32 17.24 8.25 8.56
N LEU A 33 18.29 7.61 9.05
CA LEU A 33 18.48 6.15 8.98
C LEU A 33 17.24 5.34 9.41
N THR A 34 16.67 5.63 10.57
CA THR A 34 15.50 4.91 11.10
C THR A 34 14.17 5.22 10.40
N GLY A 35 14.11 6.26 9.58
CA GLY A 35 12.91 6.68 8.84
C GLY A 35 13.07 6.69 7.33
N HIS A 36 14.23 6.25 6.84
CA HIS A 36 14.61 6.42 5.44
C HIS A 36 13.79 5.54 4.51
N ASP A 37 13.53 4.30 4.95
CA ASP A 37 12.78 3.31 4.18
C ASP A 37 11.27 3.34 4.48
N ILE A 38 10.81 4.28 5.31
CA ILE A 38 9.38 4.54 5.47
C ILE A 38 8.90 5.31 4.25
N LEU A 39 8.00 4.70 3.48
CA LEU A 39 7.38 5.33 2.32
C LEU A 39 6.17 6.15 2.74
N ARG A 40 6.03 7.32 2.12
CA ARG A 40 4.82 8.13 2.17
C ARG A 40 3.90 7.70 1.02
N ALA A 41 2.65 7.43 1.33
CA ALA A 41 1.63 7.12 0.35
C ALA A 41 0.34 7.90 0.61
N ASP A 42 -0.47 8.04 -0.44
CA ASP A 42 -1.83 8.55 -0.36
C ASP A 42 -2.81 7.39 -0.56
N VAL A 43 -3.82 7.29 0.31
CA VAL A 43 -5.03 6.47 0.06
C VAL A 43 -6.07 7.39 -0.57
N LEU A 44 -6.42 7.11 -1.81
CA LEU A 44 -7.42 7.84 -2.59
C LEU A 44 -8.64 6.94 -2.76
N ALA A 45 -9.70 7.20 -2.00
CA ALA A 45 -10.93 6.43 -2.03
C ALA A 45 -12.06 7.30 -2.56
N SER A 46 -12.73 6.87 -3.64
CA SER A 46 -13.89 7.59 -4.17
C SER A 46 -15.01 6.64 -4.52
N ALA A 47 -16.24 7.05 -4.20
CA ALA A 47 -17.51 6.45 -4.57
C ALA A 47 -18.59 7.53 -4.62
N SER A 48 -19.82 7.17 -4.97
CA SER A 48 -20.94 8.13 -5.06
C SER A 48 -21.23 8.90 -3.76
N PHE A 49 -20.79 8.39 -2.60
CA PHE A 49 -21.05 8.96 -1.28
C PHE A 49 -19.77 9.42 -0.55
N VAL A 50 -18.58 9.21 -1.10
CA VAL A 50 -17.31 9.57 -0.45
C VAL A 50 -16.27 9.97 -1.49
N ASP A 51 -15.49 11.01 -1.20
CA ASP A 51 -14.26 11.32 -1.91
C ASP A 51 -13.20 11.71 -0.86
N ALA A 52 -12.30 10.79 -0.58
CA ALA A 52 -11.37 10.85 0.54
C ALA A 52 -9.92 10.70 0.08
N ARG A 53 -9.05 11.45 0.76
CA ARG A 53 -7.60 11.38 0.64
C ARG A 53 -7.00 11.30 2.04
N LEU A 54 -6.28 10.22 2.33
CA LEU A 54 -5.59 10.01 3.61
C LEU A 54 -4.09 9.81 3.38
N ASP A 55 -3.25 10.33 4.28
CA ASP A 55 -1.80 10.07 4.26
C ASP A 55 -1.52 8.73 4.97
N LEU A 56 -0.83 7.82 4.30
CA LEU A 56 -0.43 6.50 4.80
C LEU A 56 1.10 6.40 4.89
N SER A 57 1.59 5.85 5.99
CA SER A 57 3.00 5.46 6.12
C SER A 57 3.15 3.97 5.89
N ILE A 58 3.99 3.58 4.93
CA ILE A 58 4.24 2.18 4.58
C ILE A 58 5.68 1.84 4.97
N PHE A 59 5.82 0.87 5.86
CA PHE A 59 7.12 0.36 6.27
C PHE A 59 7.57 -0.75 5.30
N PRO A 60 8.88 -1.08 5.24
CA PRO A 60 9.35 -2.20 4.42
C PRO A 60 8.62 -3.51 4.69
N HIS A 61 8.41 -3.85 5.97
CA HIS A 61 7.69 -5.06 6.35
C HIS A 61 6.21 -5.05 5.90
N ASP A 62 5.61 -3.87 5.69
CA ASP A 62 4.24 -3.78 5.18
C ASP A 62 4.17 -4.19 3.70
N LEU A 63 5.22 -3.92 2.92
CA LEU A 63 5.31 -4.38 1.53
C LEU A 63 5.48 -5.90 1.45
N ASP A 64 6.26 -6.47 2.36
CA ASP A 64 6.46 -7.93 2.45
C ASP A 64 5.19 -8.64 2.93
N SER A 65 4.52 -8.09 3.95
CA SER A 65 3.21 -8.57 4.40
C SER A 65 2.17 -8.48 3.28
N TRP A 66 2.12 -7.35 2.56
CA TRP A 66 1.22 -7.17 1.43
C TRP A 66 1.44 -8.23 0.34
N GLU A 67 2.70 -8.52 -0.04
CA GLU A 67 3.03 -9.57 -1.00
C GLU A 67 2.51 -10.95 -0.57
N GLN A 68 2.75 -11.28 0.70
CA GLN A 68 2.38 -12.55 1.29
C GLN A 68 0.86 -12.71 1.39
N GLU A 69 0.16 -11.67 1.84
CA GLU A 69 -1.29 -11.66 1.97
C GLU A 69 -1.97 -11.69 0.61
N LEU A 70 -1.49 -10.91 -0.35
CA LEU A 70 -1.98 -10.93 -1.73
C LEU A 70 -1.82 -12.32 -2.37
N SER A 71 -0.74 -13.03 -2.05
CA SER A 71 -0.49 -14.39 -2.56
C SER A 71 -1.38 -15.46 -1.93
N ASN A 72 -1.87 -15.22 -0.72
CA ASN A 72 -2.77 -16.11 0.00
C ASN A 72 -4.24 -15.69 -0.11
N LEU A 73 -4.53 -14.61 -0.83
CA LEU A 73 -5.88 -14.06 -0.94
C LEU A 73 -6.75 -14.99 -1.79
N VAL A 74 -7.78 -15.51 -1.14
CA VAL A 74 -8.84 -16.36 -1.71
C VAL A 74 -10.18 -15.88 -1.16
N PRO A 75 -11.32 -16.33 -1.72
CA PRO A 75 -12.61 -15.99 -1.15
C PRO A 75 -12.70 -16.28 0.36
N GLY A 76 -13.32 -15.34 1.10
CA GLY A 76 -13.42 -15.33 2.55
C GLY A 76 -12.19 -14.82 3.29
N ARG A 77 -11.10 -14.44 2.59
CA ARG A 77 -9.89 -13.87 3.20
C ARG A 77 -9.80 -12.36 3.00
N THR A 78 -8.95 -11.76 3.83
CA THR A 78 -8.64 -10.34 3.84
C THR A 78 -7.14 -10.15 3.69
N ALA A 79 -6.74 -9.16 2.90
CA ALA A 79 -5.38 -8.63 2.83
C ALA A 79 -5.41 -7.14 3.17
N GLY A 80 -4.42 -6.64 3.89
CA GLY A 80 -4.38 -5.28 4.40
C GLY A 80 -3.04 -4.59 4.22
N ILE A 81 -3.05 -3.27 4.38
CA ILE A 81 -1.85 -2.45 4.39
C ILE A 81 -1.96 -1.29 5.39
N GLY A 82 -0.85 -0.95 6.04
CA GLY A 82 -0.75 0.12 7.05
C GLY A 82 -0.79 -0.37 8.51
N GLY A 83 -1.42 -1.51 8.77
CA GLY A 83 -1.53 -2.08 10.13
C GLY A 83 -2.33 -1.20 11.09
N ASP A 84 -1.94 -1.16 12.36
CA ASP A 84 -2.64 -0.45 13.45
C ASP A 84 -2.07 0.94 13.78
N ARG A 85 -1.19 1.47 12.92
CA ARG A 85 -0.37 2.67 13.19
C ARG A 85 -0.99 3.99 12.73
N GLY A 86 -2.29 4.01 12.48
CA GLY A 86 -3.02 5.15 11.91
C GLY A 86 -3.93 4.71 10.77
N PRO A 87 -4.01 5.47 9.67
CA PRO A 87 -4.74 5.06 8.48
C PRO A 87 -4.32 3.68 7.99
N ASN A 88 -5.30 2.86 7.65
CA ASN A 88 -5.12 1.54 7.09
C ASN A 88 -6.20 1.22 6.06
N LEU A 89 -5.92 0.20 5.26
CA LEU A 89 -6.79 -0.28 4.22
C LEU A 89 -6.82 -1.80 4.24
N ASP A 90 -8.02 -2.38 4.28
CA ASP A 90 -8.26 -3.81 4.18
C ASP A 90 -9.09 -4.14 2.93
N ILE A 91 -8.75 -5.24 2.27
CA ILE A 91 -9.39 -5.78 1.08
C ILE A 91 -9.89 -7.17 1.42
N HIS A 92 -11.20 -7.31 1.60
CA HIS A 92 -11.85 -8.59 1.79
C HIS A 92 -12.40 -9.12 0.47
N MET A 93 -12.06 -10.35 0.11
CA MET A 93 -12.58 -11.03 -1.08
C MET A 93 -13.81 -11.86 -0.72
N HIS A 94 -14.95 -11.57 -1.34
CA HIS A 94 -16.18 -12.35 -1.20
C HIS A 94 -16.19 -13.57 -2.13
N GLU A 95 -17.08 -14.54 -1.82
CA GLU A 95 -17.30 -15.76 -2.63
C GLU A 95 -17.69 -15.49 -4.09
N ASP A 96 -18.35 -14.37 -4.35
CA ASP A 96 -18.75 -13.94 -5.69
C ASP A 96 -17.64 -13.16 -6.43
N GLY A 97 -16.44 -13.07 -5.87
CA GLY A 97 -15.30 -12.33 -6.41
C GLY A 97 -15.38 -10.82 -6.21
N ARG A 98 -16.45 -10.29 -5.60
CA ARG A 98 -16.52 -8.87 -5.21
C ARG A 98 -15.52 -8.60 -4.11
N LEU A 99 -14.98 -7.39 -4.08
CA LEU A 99 -14.13 -6.91 -2.99
C LEU A 99 -14.90 -5.94 -2.09
N SER A 100 -14.73 -6.10 -0.78
CA SER A 100 -15.05 -5.05 0.20
C SER A 100 -13.76 -4.39 0.63
N ILE A 101 -13.66 -3.09 0.36
CA ILE A 101 -12.52 -2.25 0.73
C ILE A 101 -12.91 -1.47 1.97
N LEU A 102 -12.26 -1.73 3.10
CA LEU A 102 -12.41 -0.94 4.31
C LEU A 102 -11.25 0.06 4.35
N VAL A 103 -11.56 1.35 4.36
CA VAL A 103 -10.61 2.43 4.57
C VAL A 103 -10.87 3.00 5.95
N ASN A 104 -9.87 2.92 6.83
CA ASN A 104 -10.01 3.32 8.22
C ASN A 104 -8.86 4.23 8.66
N ASP A 105 -9.20 5.45 9.03
CA ASP A 105 -8.40 6.38 9.82
C ASP A 105 -9.09 6.50 11.20
N PRO A 106 -8.51 5.92 12.27
CA PRO A 106 -9.15 5.79 13.58
C PRO A 106 -9.74 7.09 14.14
N ASP A 107 -9.15 8.23 13.80
CA ASP A 107 -9.56 9.53 14.33
C ASP A 107 -10.48 10.31 13.38
N ARG A 108 -10.62 9.88 12.11
CA ARG A 108 -11.18 10.74 11.06
C ARG A 108 -12.23 10.09 10.16
N LEU A 109 -12.05 8.82 9.81
CA LEU A 109 -12.85 8.21 8.75
C LEU A 109 -12.90 6.68 8.89
N THR A 110 -14.09 6.11 8.82
CA THR A 110 -14.26 4.69 8.50
C THR A 110 -15.24 4.61 7.34
N ALA A 111 -14.79 4.10 6.19
CA ALA A 111 -15.61 3.94 5.00
C ALA A 111 -15.41 2.54 4.40
N ALA A 112 -16.51 1.93 3.97
CA ALA A 112 -16.49 0.65 3.28
C ALA A 112 -17.01 0.81 1.85
N LEU A 113 -16.24 0.35 0.86
CA LEU A 113 -16.58 0.41 -0.55
C LEU A 113 -16.70 -1.02 -1.10
N GLY A 114 -17.70 -1.26 -1.94
CA GLY A 114 -17.78 -2.48 -2.74
C GLY A 114 -17.16 -2.22 -4.10
N ILE A 115 -16.19 -3.02 -4.52
CA ILE A 115 -15.57 -2.91 -5.86
C ILE A 115 -15.64 -4.26 -6.55
N ARG A 116 -16.04 -4.26 -7.83
CA ARG A 116 -15.84 -5.42 -8.71
C ARG A 116 -14.55 -5.22 -9.51
N PRO A 117 -13.44 -5.87 -9.13
CA PRO A 117 -12.17 -5.65 -9.80
C PRO A 117 -12.22 -6.21 -11.22
N GLN A 118 -11.33 -5.70 -12.08
CA GLN A 118 -11.03 -6.31 -13.36
C GLN A 118 -10.47 -7.73 -13.16
N GLU A 119 -10.53 -8.54 -14.22
CA GLU A 119 -9.81 -9.82 -14.23
C GLU A 119 -8.30 -9.59 -13.98
N GLU A 120 -7.63 -10.59 -13.40
CA GLU A 120 -6.17 -10.56 -13.15
C GLU A 120 -5.64 -9.46 -12.21
N TRP A 121 -6.49 -8.71 -11.51
CA TRP A 121 -6.07 -7.62 -10.62
C TRP A 121 -4.98 -8.02 -9.61
N ILE A 122 -4.98 -9.26 -9.12
CA ILE A 122 -3.94 -9.79 -8.22
C ILE A 122 -2.56 -9.77 -8.91
N ALA A 123 -2.47 -10.23 -10.16
CA ALA A 123 -1.23 -10.22 -10.93
C ALA A 123 -0.76 -8.79 -11.20
N GLU A 124 -1.69 -7.88 -11.51
CA GLU A 124 -1.36 -6.46 -11.66
C GLU A 124 -0.81 -5.85 -10.37
N HIS A 125 -1.37 -6.19 -9.21
CA HIS A 125 -0.92 -5.69 -7.91
C HIS A 125 0.46 -6.23 -7.53
N ARG A 126 0.80 -7.47 -7.95
CA ARG A 126 2.19 -7.98 -7.84
C ARG A 126 3.15 -7.17 -8.70
N GLY A 127 2.81 -6.90 -9.96
CA GLY A 127 3.63 -6.06 -10.83
C GLY A 127 3.80 -4.62 -10.31
N ARG A 128 2.74 -4.06 -9.69
CA ARG A 128 2.79 -2.75 -9.02
C ARG A 128 3.71 -2.74 -7.81
N LEU A 129 3.65 -3.78 -6.98
CA LEU A 129 4.58 -3.96 -5.86
C LEU A 129 6.04 -3.98 -6.33
N GLU A 130 6.34 -4.73 -7.40
CA GLU A 130 7.69 -4.76 -7.98
C GLU A 130 8.12 -3.36 -8.46
N GLN A 131 7.24 -2.61 -9.12
CA GLN A 131 7.52 -1.24 -9.55
C GLN A 131 7.79 -0.29 -8.38
N VAL A 132 7.09 -0.43 -7.26
CA VAL A 132 7.33 0.35 -6.04
C VAL A 132 8.70 -0.01 -5.46
N ARG A 133 9.03 -1.29 -5.33
CA ARG A 133 10.35 -1.75 -4.84
C ARG A 133 11.50 -1.27 -5.73
N LEU A 134 11.30 -1.20 -7.05
CA LEU A 134 12.29 -0.66 -7.99
C LEU A 134 12.45 0.86 -7.88
N ALA A 135 11.36 1.59 -7.65
CA ALA A 135 11.40 3.05 -7.55
C ALA A 135 11.95 3.53 -6.20
N TRP A 136 11.69 2.80 -5.12
CA TRP A 136 12.20 3.07 -3.78
C TRP A 136 12.86 1.81 -3.19
N PRO A 137 14.07 1.46 -3.66
CA PRO A 137 14.79 0.31 -3.11
C PRO A 137 15.10 0.54 -1.64
N SER A 138 15.12 -0.53 -0.84
CA SER A 138 15.58 -0.42 0.54
C SER A 138 17.03 0.07 0.57
N GLU A 139 17.27 1.17 1.26
CA GLU A 139 18.60 1.75 1.46
C GLU A 139 19.11 1.51 2.87
N VAL A 140 18.31 0.92 3.75
CA VAL A 140 18.62 0.66 5.14
C VAL A 140 18.42 -0.82 5.45
N VAL A 141 19.41 -1.44 6.07
CA VAL A 141 19.35 -2.83 6.51
C VAL A 141 19.33 -2.84 8.02
N GLU A 142 18.40 -3.59 8.61
CA GLU A 142 18.43 -3.90 10.04
C GLU A 142 19.43 -5.03 10.27
N THR A 143 20.51 -4.72 11.00
CA THR A 143 21.59 -5.69 11.28
C THR A 143 21.38 -6.45 12.59
N ALA A 144 20.58 -5.87 13.50
CA ALA A 144 20.07 -6.48 14.72
C ALA A 144 18.81 -5.71 15.17
N PRO A 145 17.97 -6.25 16.09
CA PRO A 145 16.76 -5.56 16.54
C PRO A 145 17.03 -4.11 16.99
N GLY A 146 16.51 -3.13 16.24
CA GLY A 146 16.70 -1.70 16.49
C GLY A 146 18.04 -1.11 16.05
N ALA A 147 18.93 -1.90 15.44
CA ALA A 147 20.20 -1.46 14.87
C ALA A 147 20.13 -1.44 13.35
N TYR A 148 20.31 -0.25 12.77
CA TYR A 148 20.17 -0.02 11.34
C TYR A 148 21.50 0.47 10.77
N GLU A 149 21.79 0.07 9.54
CA GLU A 149 22.94 0.53 8.77
C GLU A 149 22.51 0.87 7.34
N TRP A 150 23.27 1.76 6.68
CA TRP A 150 23.04 2.01 5.26
C TRP A 150 23.46 0.80 4.44
N SER A 151 22.61 0.41 3.49
CA SER A 151 22.92 -0.69 2.57
C SER A 151 24.20 -0.38 1.76
N PRO A 152 25.14 -1.33 1.63
CA PRO A 152 26.32 -1.18 0.77
C PRO A 152 26.00 -0.97 -0.72
N SER A 153 24.77 -1.31 -1.15
CA SER A 153 24.28 -1.11 -2.51
C SER A 153 23.66 0.28 -2.76
N ARG A 154 23.67 1.17 -1.75
CA ARG A 154 23.13 2.53 -1.86
C ARG A 154 23.89 3.34 -2.91
N GLY A 155 23.23 3.62 -4.05
CA GLY A 155 23.73 4.54 -5.07
C GLY A 155 24.72 3.94 -6.09
N ARG A 156 24.54 2.68 -6.51
CA ARG A 156 25.03 2.24 -7.83
C ARG A 156 23.96 2.40 -8.90
#